data_AF-A0A7R8WZU5-F1
#
_entry.id   AF-A0A7R8WZU5-F1
#
_cell.length_a   1.000
_cell.length_b   1.000
_cell.length_c   1.000
_cell.angle_alpha   90.00
_cell.angle_beta   90.00
_cell.angle_gamma   90.00
#
_symmetry.space_group_name_H-M   'P 1'
#
loop_
_entity.id
_entity.type
_entity.pdbx_description
1 polymer ?
#
loop_
_entity_poly.entity_id
_entity_poly.type
_entity_poly.pdbx_seq_one_letter_code
_entity_poly.pdbx_strand_id
1 'polypeptide(L)'
;MVLSELVSVALKRNPATIFKIQWRGSKFGQAVGVILYLVFTSTVSDADEELGLHSSGTRDPLSLAYKGLLADAEVINPMGDNMIQKYCNIQVKALEGFLQSPGYPDYYPKTENCTWKVPVRSGQEVALTLLDVDLKVPDVFSGAQTCNDSLKIMNGSQVLRSICGGVVSSTTINISAVDVRVTLYSGGFQPKRGVFISYKVYHCGDLETPHRASMANSTPSVFIFSCEDGYLYQDTLLQSRVLQCLQNVWNDTLPAACVSINQLLDSGNQSVLDVLHAFIKRRRSMSIWEFLSGRMSDIVLPLVIVLILIIGNAVFLLYLFHLRHRNLNRRGVPALLLEDTEDERKPEGTLS
;
A
#
# COMPACT_ATOMS: atom_id res chain seq x y z
N MET A 1 -57.31 17.13 -14.43
CA MET A 1 -57.18 18.49 -13.85
C MET A 1 -56.42 18.48 -12.51
N VAL A 2 -55.45 17.57 -12.32
CA VAL A 2 -54.63 17.45 -11.08
C VAL A 2 -53.12 17.38 -11.40
N LEU A 3 -52.74 17.49 -12.68
CA LEU A 3 -51.33 17.49 -13.11
C LEU A 3 -50.80 18.89 -13.47
N SER A 4 -51.64 19.93 -13.49
CA SER A 4 -51.21 21.30 -13.78
C SER A 4 -50.67 22.05 -12.55
N GLU A 5 -51.06 21.66 -11.32
CA GLU A 5 -50.60 22.38 -10.11
C GLU A 5 -49.26 21.89 -9.54
N LEU A 6 -48.83 20.65 -9.84
CA LEU A 6 -47.57 20.12 -9.33
C LEU A 6 -46.33 20.71 -10.03
N VAL A 7 -46.46 21.28 -11.23
CA VAL A 7 -45.32 21.80 -12.01
C VAL A 7 -45.05 23.29 -11.72
N SER A 8 -46.08 24.07 -11.37
CA SER A 8 -45.93 25.50 -11.06
C SER A 8 -45.11 25.76 -9.78
N VAL A 9 -45.10 24.84 -8.82
CA VAL A 9 -44.27 24.97 -7.60
C VAL A 9 -42.80 24.64 -7.85
N ALA A 10 -42.49 23.77 -8.83
CA ALA A 10 -41.12 23.33 -9.11
C ALA A 10 -40.29 24.35 -9.92
N LEU A 11 -40.92 25.20 -10.73
CA LEU A 11 -40.23 26.15 -11.61
C LEU A 11 -39.96 27.52 -10.98
N LYS A 12 -40.53 27.85 -9.81
CA LYS A 12 -40.35 29.15 -9.14
C LYS A 12 -39.06 29.28 -8.31
N ARG A 13 -38.17 28.27 -8.30
CA ARG A 13 -37.03 28.22 -7.35
C ARG A 13 -35.61 28.20 -7.90
N ASN A 14 -35.34 28.15 -9.21
CA ASN A 14 -33.99 28.47 -9.73
C ASN A 14 -33.95 28.55 -11.27
N PRO A 15 -33.42 29.65 -11.87
CA PRO A 15 -33.42 29.86 -13.33
C PRO A 15 -32.22 29.27 -14.10
N ALA A 16 -31.46 28.32 -13.54
CA ALA A 16 -30.19 27.89 -14.15
C ALA A 16 -29.98 26.37 -14.12
N THR A 17 -30.82 25.61 -14.84
CA THR A 17 -30.46 24.21 -15.16
C THR A 17 -31.00 23.84 -16.54
N ILE A 18 -30.13 23.93 -17.55
CA ILE A 18 -30.39 23.44 -18.90
C ILE A 18 -30.32 21.91 -18.86
N PHE A 19 -31.46 21.23 -18.84
CA PHE A 19 -31.51 19.78 -19.05
C PHE A 19 -31.41 19.48 -20.55
N LYS A 20 -30.24 18.99 -20.98
CA LYS A 20 -30.05 18.46 -22.33
C LYS A 20 -30.62 17.05 -22.39
N ILE A 21 -31.90 16.93 -22.72
CA ILE A 21 -32.56 15.63 -22.92
C ILE A 21 -32.15 15.10 -24.30
N GLN A 22 -31.30 14.08 -24.35
CA GLN A 22 -30.90 13.42 -25.59
C GLN A 22 -31.84 12.24 -25.89
N TRP A 23 -32.75 12.44 -26.85
CA TRP A 23 -33.69 11.40 -27.30
C TRP A 23 -33.00 10.43 -28.27
N ARG A 24 -32.95 9.14 -27.90
CA ARG A 24 -32.51 8.06 -28.80
C ARG A 24 -33.75 7.34 -29.34
N GLY A 25 -34.15 7.67 -30.57
CA GLY A 25 -35.06 6.85 -31.38
C GLY A 25 -36.33 7.54 -31.90
N SER A 26 -36.55 7.37 -33.22
CA SER A 26 -37.76 7.63 -34.02
C SER A 26 -38.21 9.10 -34.20
N LYS A 27 -38.36 9.50 -35.48
CA LYS A 27 -38.79 10.83 -35.95
C LYS A 27 -40.21 11.23 -35.49
N PHE A 28 -40.94 10.38 -34.79
CA PHE A 28 -42.27 10.70 -34.23
C PHE A 28 -42.20 11.48 -32.89
N GLY A 29 -41.09 11.36 -32.14
CA GLY A 29 -40.93 12.04 -30.84
C GLY A 29 -40.60 13.53 -30.91
N GLN A 30 -40.13 14.03 -32.05
CA GLN A 30 -39.72 15.43 -32.20
C GLN A 30 -40.89 16.39 -32.45
N ALA A 31 -41.95 15.93 -33.13
CA ALA A 31 -43.13 16.77 -33.41
C ALA A 31 -43.97 17.03 -32.16
N VAL A 32 -44.10 16.03 -31.28
CA VAL A 32 -44.86 16.15 -30.01
C VAL A 32 -44.16 17.08 -29.02
N GLY A 33 -42.83 17.08 -29.01
CA GLY A 33 -42.03 17.97 -28.14
C GLY A 33 -42.14 19.46 -28.49
N VAL A 34 -42.27 19.79 -29.77
CA VAL A 34 -42.40 21.20 -30.23
C VAL A 34 -43.79 21.76 -29.94
N ILE A 35 -44.84 20.93 -30.04
CA ILE A 35 -46.22 21.36 -29.76
C ILE A 35 -46.42 21.65 -28.27
N LEU A 36 -45.84 20.83 -27.38
CA LEU A 36 -45.92 21.07 -25.93
C LEU A 36 -45.14 22.32 -25.48
N TYR A 37 -44.03 22.65 -26.14
CA TYR A 37 -43.24 23.84 -25.83
C TYR A 37 -43.99 25.13 -26.17
N LEU A 38 -44.71 25.17 -27.28
CA LEU A 38 -45.49 26.35 -27.70
C LEU A 38 -46.74 26.59 -26.85
N VAL A 39 -47.36 25.53 -26.31
CA VAL A 39 -48.50 25.66 -25.39
C VAL A 39 -48.05 26.27 -24.05
N PHE A 40 -46.88 25.86 -23.54
CA PHE A 40 -46.35 26.34 -22.25
C PHE A 40 -45.96 27.83 -22.26
N THR A 41 -45.57 28.40 -23.40
CA THR A 41 -45.19 29.82 -23.49
C THR A 41 -46.38 30.78 -23.54
N SER A 42 -47.62 30.27 -23.64
CA SER A 42 -48.82 31.09 -23.84
C SER A 42 -49.68 31.32 -22.60
N THR A 43 -49.43 30.61 -21.49
CA THR A 43 -50.34 30.59 -20.32
C THR A 43 -49.76 31.20 -19.04
N VAL A 44 -48.72 32.02 -19.14
CA VAL A 44 -48.14 32.74 -17.99
C VAL A 44 -48.39 34.24 -18.14
N SER A 45 -49.64 34.66 -17.96
CA SER A 45 -49.99 36.00 -17.50
C SER A 45 -51.26 35.92 -16.66
N ASP A 46 -51.21 36.55 -15.49
CA ASP A 46 -52.30 36.80 -14.53
C ASP A 46 -52.75 35.67 -13.60
N ALA A 47 -52.49 35.85 -12.29
CA ALA A 47 -53.51 36.16 -11.28
C ALA A 47 -53.06 35.76 -9.85
N ASP A 48 -53.16 36.72 -8.93
CA ASP A 48 -53.10 36.57 -7.46
C ASP A 48 -54.50 36.21 -6.88
N GLU A 49 -54.51 35.85 -5.57
CA GLU A 49 -55.58 36.03 -4.57
C GLU A 49 -56.35 34.79 -4.03
N GLU A 50 -56.80 34.94 -2.77
CA GLU A 50 -57.21 34.01 -1.71
C GLU A 50 -58.39 33.05 -1.99
N LEU A 51 -58.50 31.97 -1.18
CA LEU A 51 -59.63 31.69 -0.26
C LEU A 51 -59.52 30.29 0.37
N GLY A 52 -59.75 30.19 1.69
CA GLY A 52 -59.88 28.93 2.41
C GLY A 52 -61.29 28.32 2.31
N LEU A 53 -61.45 27.03 2.65
CA LEU A 53 -62.64 26.52 3.33
C LEU A 53 -62.50 25.07 3.86
N HIS A 54 -63.41 24.77 4.77
CA HIS A 54 -63.55 23.68 5.73
C HIS A 54 -63.82 22.24 5.22
N SER A 55 -63.50 21.31 6.13
CA SER A 55 -63.92 19.91 6.35
C SER A 55 -65.04 19.26 5.52
N SER A 56 -64.85 17.98 5.17
CA SER A 56 -65.78 16.89 5.55
C SER A 56 -65.15 15.52 5.28
N GLY A 57 -65.46 14.55 6.14
CA GLY A 57 -64.90 13.20 6.09
C GLY A 57 -65.64 12.30 5.10
N THR A 58 -64.86 11.66 4.23
CA THR A 58 -65.17 10.36 3.62
C THR A 58 -63.88 9.53 3.63
N ARG A 59 -63.98 8.29 4.10
CA ARG A 59 -62.85 7.34 4.16
C ARG A 59 -62.58 6.83 2.74
N ASP A 60 -61.78 7.57 2.00
CA ASP A 60 -61.39 7.19 0.64
C ASP A 60 -60.17 6.27 0.67
N PRO A 61 -60.16 5.16 -0.10
CA PRO A 61 -59.04 4.21 -0.15
C PRO A 61 -57.73 4.82 -0.69
N LEU A 62 -57.77 6.03 -1.27
CA LEU A 62 -56.58 6.80 -1.65
C LEU A 62 -55.81 7.41 -0.46
N SER A 63 -56.47 7.68 0.68
CA SER A 63 -55.80 8.24 1.86
C SER A 63 -54.87 7.24 2.55
N LEU A 64 -55.21 5.95 2.51
CA LEU A 64 -54.33 4.87 3.00
C LEU A 64 -53.15 4.60 2.06
N ALA A 65 -53.34 4.73 0.74
CA ALA A 65 -52.23 4.65 -0.22
C ALA A 65 -51.24 5.81 -0.03
N TYR A 66 -51.74 7.02 0.24
CA TYR A 66 -50.90 8.19 0.55
C TYR A 66 -50.13 8.03 1.88
N LYS A 67 -50.76 7.46 2.93
CA LYS A 67 -50.08 7.16 4.19
C LYS A 67 -49.06 6.01 4.09
N GLY A 68 -49.30 5.03 3.22
CA GLY A 68 -48.33 3.97 2.92
C GLY A 68 -47.13 4.48 2.12
N LEU A 69 -47.34 5.38 1.15
CA LEU A 69 -46.27 5.97 0.36
C LEU A 69 -45.39 6.96 1.13
N LEU A 70 -45.91 7.52 2.24
CA LEU A 70 -45.15 8.39 3.15
C LEU A 70 -44.43 7.63 4.27
N ALA A 71 -44.69 6.34 4.46
CA ALA A 71 -43.98 5.52 5.44
C ALA A 71 -42.61 5.03 4.93
N ASP A 72 -42.43 4.96 3.60
CA ASP A 72 -41.19 4.50 2.96
C ASP A 72 -40.40 5.63 2.26
N ALA A 73 -40.90 6.86 2.32
CA ALA A 73 -40.18 8.03 1.85
C ALA A 73 -39.39 8.65 3.01
N GLU A 74 -38.24 8.04 3.30
CA GLU A 74 -37.20 8.72 4.07
C GLU A 74 -36.90 10.04 3.33
N VAL A 75 -37.11 11.17 4.01
CA VAL A 75 -36.77 12.49 3.49
C VAL A 75 -35.25 12.56 3.39
N ILE A 76 -34.68 12.07 2.28
CA ILE A 76 -33.28 12.30 1.96
C ILE A 76 -33.18 13.78 1.66
N ASN A 77 -32.64 14.56 2.60
CA ASN A 77 -32.23 15.94 2.37
C ASN A 77 -31.25 15.96 1.18
N PRO A 78 -31.63 16.38 -0.03
CA PRO A 78 -30.80 16.16 -1.23
C PRO A 78 -29.59 17.11 -1.30
N MET A 79 -29.41 17.98 -0.30
CA MET A 79 -28.42 19.06 -0.33
C MET A 79 -27.45 19.08 0.87
N GLY A 80 -27.52 18.11 1.79
CA GLY A 80 -26.68 18.10 3.01
C GLY A 80 -25.55 17.06 2.96
N ASP A 81 -25.90 15.78 2.85
CA ASP A 81 -24.96 14.72 3.24
C ASP A 81 -24.07 14.21 2.09
N ASN A 82 -24.58 14.27 0.85
CA ASN A 82 -23.91 13.65 -0.30
C ASN A 82 -22.75 14.50 -0.88
N MET A 83 -22.75 15.81 -0.62
CA MET A 83 -21.63 16.71 -0.99
C MET A 83 -20.52 16.68 0.06
N ILE A 84 -20.84 16.54 1.36
CA ILE A 84 -19.84 16.48 2.44
C ILE A 84 -19.00 15.20 2.33
N GLN A 85 -19.62 14.06 2.00
CA GLN A 85 -18.91 12.78 1.78
C GLN A 85 -17.90 12.82 0.62
N LYS A 86 -18.07 13.72 -0.34
CA LYS A 86 -17.13 13.86 -1.46
C LYS A 86 -15.81 14.51 -1.04
N TYR A 87 -15.83 15.37 -0.01
CA TYR A 87 -14.67 16.16 0.41
C TYR A 87 -14.03 15.65 1.70
N CYS A 88 -14.79 15.01 2.59
CA CYS A 88 -14.25 14.39 3.82
C CYS A 88 -15.03 13.14 4.23
N ASN A 89 -14.65 12.54 5.36
CA ASN A 89 -15.00 11.17 5.75
C ASN A 89 -14.46 10.12 4.77
N ILE A 90 -13.30 10.42 4.19
CA ILE A 90 -12.60 9.58 3.23
C ILE A 90 -11.25 9.12 3.78
N GLN A 91 -10.78 8.00 3.25
CA GLN A 91 -9.37 7.63 3.32
C GLN A 91 -8.70 8.10 2.03
N VAL A 92 -7.76 9.03 2.15
CA VAL A 92 -6.99 9.48 0.99
C VAL A 92 -6.07 8.36 0.52
N LYS A 93 -5.82 8.27 -0.79
CA LYS A 93 -5.08 7.15 -1.38
C LYS A 93 -3.61 7.48 -1.67
N ALA A 94 -3.33 8.75 -1.98
CA ALA A 94 -1.98 9.20 -2.27
C ALA A 94 -1.17 9.39 -0.98
N LEU A 95 0.14 9.16 -1.06
CA LEU A 95 1.08 9.40 0.04
C LEU A 95 1.42 10.88 0.24
N GLU A 96 1.07 11.74 -0.69
CA GLU A 96 1.17 13.18 -0.55
C GLU A 96 -0.03 13.86 -1.22
N GLY A 97 -0.41 15.03 -0.71
CA GLY A 97 -1.53 15.78 -1.24
C GLY A 97 -2.02 16.87 -0.29
N PHE A 98 -3.24 17.34 -0.56
CA PHE A 98 -3.87 18.41 0.20
C PHE A 98 -5.21 17.95 0.77
N LEU A 99 -5.50 18.41 2.00
CA LEU A 99 -6.76 18.24 2.69
C LEU A 99 -7.38 19.63 2.84
N GLN A 100 -8.66 19.75 2.54
CA GLN A 100 -9.37 21.02 2.60
C GLN A 100 -10.78 20.83 3.13
N SER A 101 -11.25 21.77 3.96
CA SER A 101 -12.65 21.76 4.37
C SER A 101 -13.58 21.83 3.16
N PRO A 102 -14.77 21.22 3.22
CA PRO A 102 -15.76 21.36 2.15
C PRO A 102 -16.05 22.84 1.90
N GLY A 103 -15.95 23.27 0.64
CA GLY A 103 -16.16 24.67 0.26
C GLY A 103 -14.95 25.60 0.35
N TYR A 104 -13.80 25.17 0.89
CA TYR A 104 -12.59 26.03 0.95
C TYR A 104 -12.21 26.58 -0.45
N PRO A 105 -11.89 27.89 -0.58
CA PRO A 105 -11.67 28.88 0.48
C PRO A 105 -12.93 29.64 0.94
N ASP A 106 -14.11 29.27 0.46
CA ASP A 106 -15.38 29.80 0.95
C ASP A 106 -15.74 29.20 2.32
N TYR A 107 -16.92 29.56 2.81
CA TYR A 107 -17.40 29.16 4.12
C TYR A 107 -17.58 27.64 4.25
N TYR A 108 -16.94 27.03 5.25
CA TYR A 108 -17.18 25.63 5.57
C TYR A 108 -18.62 25.40 6.06
N PRO A 109 -19.28 24.29 5.68
CA PRO A 109 -20.59 23.95 6.21
C PRO A 109 -20.48 23.48 7.65
N LYS A 110 -21.62 23.43 8.35
CA LYS A 110 -21.70 22.74 9.65
C LYS A 110 -21.40 21.25 9.43
N THR A 111 -20.40 20.72 10.12
CA THR A 111 -19.97 19.32 10.03
C THR A 111 -19.80 18.71 11.41
N GLU A 112 -20.66 17.76 11.76
CA GLU A 112 -20.56 17.09 13.07
C GLU A 112 -19.31 16.20 13.17
N ASN A 113 -18.86 15.62 12.05
CA ASN A 113 -17.62 14.84 11.96
C ASN A 113 -17.12 14.85 10.50
N CYS A 114 -16.12 15.66 10.18
CA CYS A 114 -15.49 15.69 8.86
C CYS A 114 -14.05 15.20 8.97
N THR A 115 -13.82 13.91 8.65
CA THR A 115 -12.55 13.22 8.94
C THR A 115 -11.80 12.84 7.67
N TRP A 116 -10.51 13.17 7.59
CA TRP A 116 -9.58 12.62 6.60
C TRP A 116 -8.68 11.60 7.28
N LYS A 117 -8.61 10.39 6.71
CA LYS A 117 -7.67 9.35 7.13
C LYS A 117 -6.51 9.30 6.16
N VAL A 118 -5.29 9.50 6.66
CA VAL A 118 -4.06 9.42 5.85
C VAL A 118 -3.66 7.95 5.68
N PRO A 119 -3.28 7.48 4.48
CA PRO A 119 -2.93 6.09 4.21
C PRO A 119 -1.53 5.79 4.74
N VAL A 120 -1.46 5.41 6.01
CA VAL A 120 -0.20 5.14 6.72
C VAL A 120 -0.12 3.70 7.17
N ARG A 121 1.12 3.22 7.36
CA ARG A 121 1.48 1.97 8.03
C ARG A 121 2.36 2.28 9.24
N SER A 122 2.44 1.31 10.16
CA SER A 122 3.41 1.39 11.27
C SER A 122 4.82 1.63 10.73
N GLY A 123 5.61 2.43 11.45
CA GLY A 123 6.99 2.77 11.06
C GLY A 123 7.10 3.86 9.98
N GLN A 124 6.00 4.36 9.42
CA GLN A 124 6.03 5.56 8.57
C GLN A 124 6.02 6.83 9.39
N GLU A 125 6.44 7.94 8.78
CA GLU A 125 6.31 9.28 9.35
C GLU A 125 5.42 10.14 8.45
N VAL A 126 4.53 10.95 9.03
CA VAL A 126 3.71 11.92 8.29
C VAL A 126 4.11 13.32 8.70
N ALA A 127 4.45 14.16 7.71
CA ALA A 127 4.48 15.60 7.90
C ALA A 127 3.12 16.19 7.49
N LEU A 128 2.44 16.81 8.46
CA LEU A 128 1.23 17.61 8.23
C LEU A 128 1.58 19.08 8.34
N THR A 129 1.45 19.83 7.25
CA THR A 129 1.68 21.26 7.19
C THR A 129 0.36 22.00 7.11
N LEU A 130 0.02 22.73 8.17
CA LEU A 130 -1.13 23.61 8.23
C LEU A 130 -0.82 24.88 7.42
N LEU A 131 -1.37 24.99 6.21
CA LEU A 131 -1.08 26.10 5.30
C LEU A 131 -1.99 27.31 5.58
N ASP A 132 -3.28 27.05 5.74
CA ASP A 132 -4.28 28.06 6.12
C ASP A 132 -5.29 27.41 7.07
N VAL A 133 -5.54 28.06 8.21
CA VAL A 133 -6.55 27.63 9.16
C VAL A 133 -7.23 28.90 9.63
N ASP A 134 -8.53 28.98 9.35
CA ASP A 134 -9.41 30.08 9.73
C ASP A 134 -10.73 29.45 10.16
N LEU A 135 -10.80 29.14 11.46
CA LEU A 135 -11.98 28.61 12.13
C LEU A 135 -12.59 29.67 13.05
N LYS A 136 -13.82 29.44 13.48
CA LYS A 136 -14.43 30.27 14.53
C LYS A 136 -13.51 30.33 15.76
N VAL A 137 -13.28 31.54 16.27
CA VAL A 137 -12.52 31.76 17.50
C VAL A 137 -13.26 31.16 18.71
N PRO A 138 -12.55 30.79 19.78
CA PRO A 138 -13.18 30.29 20.99
C PRO A 138 -14.20 31.29 21.54
N ASP A 139 -15.39 30.80 21.90
CA ASP A 139 -16.35 31.60 22.65
C ASP A 139 -15.85 31.70 24.11
N VAL A 140 -15.86 32.90 24.68
CA VAL A 140 -15.43 33.14 26.07
C VAL A 140 -16.68 33.39 26.90
N PHE A 141 -17.08 32.42 27.70
CA PHE A 141 -18.21 32.55 28.63
C PHE A 141 -17.71 32.32 30.05
N SER A 142 -17.90 33.32 30.93
CA SER A 142 -17.51 33.26 32.34
C SER A 142 -16.05 32.82 32.59
N GLY A 143 -15.13 33.23 31.69
CA GLY A 143 -13.70 32.89 31.77
C GLY A 143 -13.33 31.52 31.22
N ALA A 144 -14.30 30.68 30.84
CA ALA A 144 -14.05 29.42 30.14
C ALA A 144 -14.04 29.65 28.62
N GLN A 145 -13.02 29.11 27.95
CA GLN A 145 -12.92 29.13 26.49
C GLN A 145 -13.50 27.83 25.91
N THR A 146 -14.50 27.95 25.04
CA THR A 146 -15.12 26.81 24.36
C THR A 146 -14.95 26.92 22.85
N CYS A 147 -14.36 25.91 22.24
CA CYS A 147 -14.18 25.84 20.80
C CYS A 147 -15.30 25.01 20.15
N ASN A 148 -16.32 25.71 19.65
CA ASN A 148 -17.42 25.08 18.91
C ASN A 148 -16.98 24.51 17.56
N ASP A 149 -16.05 25.21 16.90
CA ASP A 149 -15.41 24.73 15.69
C ASP A 149 -13.95 24.40 16.02
N SER A 150 -13.52 23.18 15.74
CA SER A 150 -12.18 22.73 16.07
C SER A 150 -11.62 21.73 15.05
N LEU A 151 -10.34 21.88 14.74
CA LEU A 151 -9.55 20.92 13.98
C LEU A 151 -8.74 20.07 14.96
N LYS A 152 -8.97 18.76 14.95
CA LYS A 152 -8.24 17.79 15.75
C LYS A 152 -7.35 16.93 14.87
N ILE A 153 -6.09 16.80 15.27
CA ILE A 153 -5.11 15.92 14.64
C ILE A 153 -4.85 14.78 15.62
N MET A 154 -5.08 13.55 15.18
CA MET A 154 -5.02 12.35 16.00
C MET A 154 -4.04 11.33 15.41
N ASN A 155 -3.41 10.55 16.29
CA ASN A 155 -2.63 9.38 15.93
C ASN A 155 -3.07 8.21 16.82
N GLY A 156 -3.81 7.26 16.24
CA GLY A 156 -4.53 6.24 17.01
C GLY A 156 -5.56 6.88 17.95
N SER A 157 -5.46 6.57 19.25
CA SER A 157 -6.32 7.15 20.28
C SER A 157 -5.83 8.51 20.83
N GLN A 158 -4.60 8.90 20.50
CA GLN A 158 -3.99 10.13 21.03
C GLN A 158 -4.38 11.35 20.20
N VAL A 159 -4.85 12.41 20.86
CA VAL A 159 -5.02 13.73 20.26
C VAL A 159 -3.70 14.48 20.35
N LEU A 160 -3.06 14.73 19.20
CA LEU A 160 -1.78 15.43 19.12
C LEU A 160 -1.95 16.94 19.20
N ARG A 161 -2.99 17.46 18.52
CA ARG A 161 -3.30 18.88 18.53
C ARG A 161 -4.80 19.11 18.36
N SER A 162 -5.31 20.13 19.04
CA SER A 162 -6.66 20.66 18.88
C SER A 162 -6.54 22.16 18.63
N ILE A 163 -7.08 22.63 17.50
CA ILE A 163 -6.93 24.01 17.03
C ILE A 163 -8.31 24.62 16.81
N CYS A 164 -8.48 25.87 17.23
CA CYS A 164 -9.63 26.72 16.96
C CYS A 164 -9.16 28.15 16.69
N GLY A 165 -10.00 28.98 16.08
CA GLY A 165 -9.56 30.28 15.57
C GLY A 165 -8.66 30.17 14.33
N GLY A 166 -7.87 31.22 14.11
CA GLY A 166 -6.94 31.31 12.99
C GLY A 166 -5.51 30.91 13.33
N VAL A 167 -4.78 30.32 12.37
CA VAL A 167 -3.34 30.09 12.46
C VAL A 167 -2.60 31.08 11.57
N VAL A 168 -1.75 31.91 12.19
CA VAL A 168 -1.11 33.06 11.51
C VAL A 168 0.08 32.64 10.62
N SER A 169 0.71 31.50 10.89
CA SER A 169 1.88 31.03 10.13
C SER A 169 1.83 29.53 9.87
N SER A 170 2.36 29.15 8.70
CA SER A 170 2.42 27.76 8.28
C SER A 170 3.17 26.91 9.31
N THR A 171 2.50 25.92 9.89
CA THR A 171 3.07 25.07 10.93
C THR A 171 3.10 23.62 10.48
N THR A 172 4.29 23.00 10.51
CA THR A 172 4.46 21.58 10.21
C THR A 172 4.52 20.75 11.49
N ILE A 173 3.81 19.62 11.49
CA ILE A 173 3.74 18.65 12.57
C ILE A 173 4.20 17.32 12.00
N ASN A 174 5.28 16.78 12.57
CA ASN A 174 5.81 15.47 12.22
C ASN A 174 5.22 14.41 13.16
N ILE A 175 4.74 13.31 12.59
CA ILE A 175 3.98 12.29 13.32
C ILE A 175 4.51 10.91 12.96
N SER A 176 5.00 10.16 13.97
CA SER A 176 5.29 8.73 13.83
C SER A 176 3.98 7.95 13.70
N ALA A 177 3.70 7.43 12.51
CA ALA A 177 2.36 7.06 12.10
C ALA A 177 1.93 5.69 12.65
N VAL A 178 0.76 5.67 13.29
CA VAL A 178 0.01 4.45 13.64
C VAL A 178 -1.35 4.46 12.94
N ASP A 179 -2.14 5.50 13.18
CA ASP A 179 -3.43 5.76 12.50
C ASP A 179 -3.68 7.27 12.51
N VAL A 180 -3.27 7.96 11.44
CA VAL A 180 -3.31 9.42 11.37
C VAL A 180 -4.67 9.89 10.84
N ARG A 181 -5.41 10.60 11.69
CA ARG A 181 -6.72 11.16 11.38
C ARG A 181 -6.75 12.65 11.64
N VAL A 182 -7.29 13.40 10.69
CA VAL A 182 -7.53 14.83 10.81
C VAL A 182 -9.04 15.02 10.79
N THR A 183 -9.60 15.52 11.88
CA THR A 183 -11.06 15.69 12.02
C THR A 183 -11.41 17.14 12.26
N LEU A 184 -12.24 17.70 11.40
CA LEU A 184 -12.88 18.99 11.57
C LEU A 184 -14.26 18.79 12.20
N TYR A 185 -14.46 19.49 13.31
CA TYR A 185 -15.74 19.65 13.99
C TYR A 185 -16.23 21.07 13.75
N SER A 186 -17.49 21.20 13.31
CA SER A 186 -18.17 22.49 13.27
C SER A 186 -19.63 22.32 13.68
N GLY A 187 -20.00 22.98 14.79
CA GLY A 187 -21.35 22.94 15.35
C GLY A 187 -22.07 24.30 15.33
N GLY A 188 -21.33 25.39 15.09
CA GLY A 188 -21.82 26.75 15.27
C GLY A 188 -22.44 27.40 14.03
N PHE A 189 -23.07 28.55 14.25
CA PHE A 189 -23.40 29.51 13.20
C PHE A 189 -22.22 30.50 13.06
N GLN A 190 -21.96 31.02 11.85
CA GLN A 190 -20.82 31.86 11.45
C GLN A 190 -19.54 31.09 11.04
N PRO A 191 -19.59 30.30 9.97
CA PRO A 191 -18.39 29.70 9.41
C PRO A 191 -17.37 30.75 8.95
N LYS A 192 -16.12 30.32 8.85
CA LYS A 192 -14.98 31.07 8.30
C LYS A 192 -14.45 30.35 7.05
N ARG A 193 -13.26 30.70 6.55
CA ARG A 193 -12.71 30.11 5.31
C ARG A 193 -12.36 28.63 5.46
N GLY A 194 -12.12 28.16 6.68
CA GLY A 194 -11.93 26.74 6.99
C GLY A 194 -10.46 26.35 7.05
N VAL A 195 -10.12 25.19 6.50
CA VAL A 195 -8.77 24.61 6.63
C VAL A 195 -8.20 24.20 5.29
N PHE A 196 -6.90 24.40 5.12
CA PHE A 196 -6.09 23.94 4.01
C PHE A 196 -4.76 23.39 4.55
N ILE A 197 -4.54 22.10 4.34
CA ILE A 197 -3.46 21.32 4.96
C ILE A 197 -2.75 20.52 3.87
N SER A 198 -1.43 20.59 3.82
CA SER A 198 -0.62 19.68 3.01
C SER A 198 -0.17 18.51 3.86
N TYR A 199 -0.18 17.30 3.30
CA TYR A 199 0.36 16.12 3.96
C TYR A 199 1.37 15.41 3.06
N LYS A 200 2.37 14.79 3.68
CA LYS A 200 3.34 13.93 3.01
C LYS A 200 3.78 12.80 3.93
N VAL A 201 3.71 11.58 3.41
CA VAL A 201 4.14 10.35 4.09
C VAL A 201 5.56 10.01 3.65
N TYR A 202 6.40 9.69 4.63
CA TYR A 202 7.79 9.31 4.50
C TYR A 202 8.03 7.88 4.95
N HIS A 203 9.08 7.27 4.38
CA HIS A 203 9.47 5.88 4.60
C HIS A 203 8.44 4.87 4.08
N CYS A 204 8.83 3.62 3.89
CA CYS A 204 7.91 2.58 3.38
C CYS A 204 7.10 1.88 4.48
N GLY A 205 7.42 2.17 5.75
CA GLY A 205 6.84 1.52 6.91
C GLY A 205 7.44 0.16 7.19
N ASP A 206 7.12 -0.35 8.37
CA ASP A 206 7.54 -1.67 8.83
C ASP A 206 6.77 -2.74 8.06
N LEU A 207 7.46 -3.84 7.76
CA LEU A 207 6.88 -5.03 7.17
C LEU A 207 6.75 -6.11 8.25
N GLU A 208 5.55 -6.67 8.38
CA GLU A 208 5.36 -7.86 9.20
C GLU A 208 5.96 -9.07 8.50
N THR A 209 6.73 -9.87 9.24
CA THR A 209 7.31 -11.11 8.72
C THR A 209 6.20 -12.15 8.54
N PRO A 210 6.01 -12.72 7.34
CA PRO A 210 5.02 -13.78 7.13
C PRO A 210 5.25 -14.98 8.05
N HIS A 211 4.17 -15.66 8.43
CA HIS A 211 4.27 -16.89 9.20
C HIS A 211 5.02 -17.97 8.40
N ARG A 212 6.00 -18.63 9.03
CA ARG A 212 6.98 -19.55 8.39
C ARG A 212 7.93 -18.88 7.39
N ALA A 213 8.24 -17.60 7.58
CA ALA A 213 9.30 -16.90 6.86
C ALA A 213 10.26 -16.21 7.82
N SER A 214 11.50 -16.02 7.37
CA SER A 214 12.52 -15.24 8.03
C SER A 214 12.98 -14.08 7.14
N MET A 215 13.34 -12.97 7.78
CA MET A 215 14.00 -11.86 7.09
C MET A 215 15.49 -12.18 6.99
N ALA A 216 16.01 -12.28 5.78
CA ALA A 216 17.43 -12.44 5.49
C ALA A 216 18.13 -11.07 5.38
N ASN A 217 19.45 -11.07 5.13
CA ASN A 217 20.29 -9.86 5.02
C ASN A 217 19.58 -8.72 4.26
N SER A 218 19.10 -7.73 5.00
CA SER A 218 18.40 -6.55 4.47
C SER A 218 19.35 -5.35 4.47
N THR A 219 19.25 -4.54 3.42
CA THR A 219 19.79 -3.17 3.39
C THR A 219 18.68 -2.19 3.79
N PRO A 220 18.97 -0.91 4.05
CA PRO A 220 17.94 0.06 4.43
C PRO A 220 16.80 0.23 3.41
N SER A 221 17.02 -0.11 2.14
CA SER A 221 16.05 0.05 1.05
C SER A 221 15.61 -1.25 0.39
N VAL A 222 16.27 -2.37 0.69
CA VAL A 222 15.99 -3.69 0.09
C VAL A 222 15.90 -4.75 1.18
N PHE A 223 14.76 -5.42 1.23
CA PHE A 223 14.44 -6.44 2.22
C PHE A 223 14.22 -7.78 1.53
N ILE A 224 14.80 -8.84 2.07
CA ILE A 224 14.71 -10.19 1.51
C ILE A 224 14.00 -11.05 2.54
N PHE A 225 12.88 -11.64 2.15
CA PHE A 225 12.14 -12.59 2.97
C PHE A 225 12.27 -13.97 2.36
N SER A 226 12.55 -14.97 3.19
CA SER A 226 12.70 -16.35 2.78
C SER A 226 11.80 -17.24 3.62
N CYS A 227 10.93 -18.01 2.97
CA CYS A 227 10.17 -19.06 3.62
C CYS A 227 11.10 -20.15 4.15
N GLU A 228 10.69 -20.78 5.25
CA GLU A 228 11.35 -21.97 5.79
C GLU A 228 11.43 -23.10 4.76
N ASP A 229 12.35 -24.04 4.99
CA ASP A 229 12.52 -25.17 4.10
C ASP A 229 11.25 -26.03 3.99
N GLY A 230 10.83 -26.27 2.75
CA GLY A 230 9.60 -27.00 2.46
C GLY A 230 8.36 -26.11 2.33
N TYR A 231 8.52 -24.78 2.45
CA TYR A 231 7.46 -23.80 2.28
C TYR A 231 7.76 -22.84 1.13
N LEU A 232 6.70 -22.34 0.49
CA LEU A 232 6.76 -21.40 -0.64
C LEU A 232 5.68 -20.32 -0.48
N TYR A 233 5.89 -19.18 -1.12
CA TYR A 233 4.83 -18.19 -1.29
C TYR A 233 3.77 -18.72 -2.26
N GLN A 234 2.50 -18.67 -1.85
CA GLN A 234 1.40 -19.26 -2.61
C GLN A 234 1.19 -18.63 -3.99
N ASP A 235 1.46 -17.33 -4.11
CA ASP A 235 1.24 -16.54 -5.33
C ASP A 235 2.35 -16.74 -6.37
N THR A 236 3.60 -16.74 -5.93
CA THR A 236 4.78 -16.80 -6.81
C THR A 236 5.40 -18.18 -6.91
N LEU A 237 5.05 -19.10 -6.01
CA LEU A 237 5.68 -20.43 -5.86
C LEU A 237 7.21 -20.36 -5.66
N LEU A 238 7.70 -19.23 -5.13
CA LEU A 238 9.11 -19.02 -4.83
C LEU A 238 9.35 -19.17 -3.32
N GLN A 239 10.57 -19.59 -2.97
CA GLN A 239 10.99 -19.70 -1.57
C GLN A 239 11.40 -18.33 -1.00
N SER A 240 11.89 -17.41 -1.83
CA SER A 240 12.34 -16.09 -1.41
C SER A 240 11.66 -14.98 -2.21
N ARG A 241 11.51 -13.82 -1.57
CA ARG A 241 10.92 -12.61 -2.15
C ARG A 241 11.75 -11.39 -1.75
N VAL A 242 11.93 -10.49 -2.69
CA VAL A 242 12.71 -9.26 -2.50
C VAL A 242 11.79 -8.07 -2.62
N LEU A 243 11.69 -7.27 -1.57
CA LEU A 243 10.92 -6.04 -1.54
C LEU A 243 11.88 -4.84 -1.54
N GLN A 244 11.57 -3.84 -2.36
CA GLN A 244 12.33 -2.61 -2.47
C GLN A 244 11.44 -1.43 -2.11
N CYS A 245 11.98 -0.55 -1.26
CA CYS A 245 11.34 0.70 -0.88
C CYS A 245 11.62 1.76 -1.95
N LEU A 246 10.61 2.07 -2.77
CA LEU A 246 10.67 3.04 -3.85
C LEU A 246 9.74 4.21 -3.52
N GLN A 247 10.31 5.40 -3.33
CA GLN A 247 9.53 6.63 -3.10
C GLN A 247 8.47 6.48 -1.99
N ASN A 248 8.85 5.91 -0.84
CA ASN A 248 7.98 5.67 0.33
C ASN A 248 6.88 4.60 0.11
N VAL A 249 6.93 3.85 -0.99
CA VAL A 249 6.04 2.71 -1.26
C VAL A 249 6.87 1.44 -1.47
N TRP A 250 6.40 0.32 -0.94
CA TRP A 250 6.96 -0.99 -1.29
C TRP A 250 6.57 -1.37 -2.71
N ASN A 251 7.53 -1.82 -3.51
CA ASN A 251 7.30 -2.28 -4.90
C ASN A 251 6.36 -3.49 -5.00
N ASP A 252 6.20 -4.24 -3.91
CA ASP A 252 5.45 -5.48 -3.85
C ASP A 252 4.89 -5.71 -2.43
N THR A 253 4.05 -6.73 -2.26
CA THR A 253 3.38 -7.08 -0.99
C THR A 253 3.78 -8.49 -0.53
N LEU A 254 3.66 -8.74 0.77
CA LEU A 254 3.92 -10.06 1.36
C LEU A 254 2.61 -10.73 1.76
N PRO A 255 2.38 -12.00 1.36
CA PRO A 255 1.30 -12.82 1.90
C PRO A 255 1.48 -13.02 3.41
N ALA A 256 0.37 -13.27 4.14
CA ALA A 256 0.40 -13.45 5.59
C ALA A 256 1.18 -14.70 6.05
N ALA A 257 1.25 -15.74 5.22
CA ALA A 257 1.92 -17.00 5.55
C ALA A 257 2.50 -17.70 4.30
N CYS A 258 3.56 -18.47 4.49
CA CYS A 258 4.04 -19.42 3.50
C CYS A 258 3.25 -20.74 3.58
N VAL A 259 3.08 -21.42 2.44
CA VAL A 259 2.34 -22.69 2.34
C VAL A 259 3.31 -23.84 2.10
N SER A 260 3.04 -24.99 2.72
CA SER A 260 3.90 -26.17 2.54
C SER A 260 3.77 -26.75 1.12
N ILE A 261 4.87 -27.25 0.59
CA ILE A 261 4.90 -27.88 -0.75
C ILE A 261 3.92 -29.07 -0.81
N ASN A 262 3.82 -29.88 0.25
CA ASN A 262 2.92 -31.03 0.29
C ASN A 262 1.45 -30.59 0.14
N GLN A 263 1.06 -29.53 0.86
CA GLN A 263 -0.29 -29.00 0.74
C GLN A 263 -0.59 -28.46 -0.66
N LEU A 264 0.40 -27.83 -1.32
CA LEU A 264 0.24 -27.37 -2.70
C LEU A 264 0.18 -28.54 -3.70
N LEU A 265 0.81 -29.67 -3.42
CA LEU A 265 0.69 -30.90 -4.22
C LEU A 265 -0.69 -31.56 -4.05
N ASP A 266 -1.26 -31.51 -2.85
CA ASP A 266 -2.55 -32.15 -2.56
C ASP A 266 -3.75 -31.32 -3.06
N SER A 267 -3.61 -29.99 -3.09
CA SER A 267 -4.71 -29.06 -3.40
C SER A 267 -4.51 -28.22 -4.67
N GLY A 268 -3.33 -28.29 -5.29
CA GLY A 268 -2.98 -27.49 -6.45
C GLY A 268 -3.68 -27.96 -7.73
N ASN A 269 -3.96 -27.01 -8.63
CA ASN A 269 -4.39 -27.33 -9.98
C ASN A 269 -3.20 -27.83 -10.83
N GLN A 270 -3.49 -28.37 -12.02
CA GLN A 270 -2.45 -28.94 -12.89
C GLN A 270 -1.29 -27.97 -13.19
N SER A 271 -1.58 -26.67 -13.37
CA SER A 271 -0.54 -25.66 -13.60
C SER A 271 0.41 -25.48 -12.40
N VAL A 272 -0.11 -25.50 -11.17
CA VAL A 272 0.71 -25.41 -9.96
C VAL A 272 1.56 -26.67 -9.80
N LEU A 273 0.97 -27.84 -10.08
CA LEU A 273 1.68 -29.12 -10.02
C LEU A 273 2.84 -29.20 -11.01
N ASP A 274 2.64 -28.74 -12.26
CA ASP A 274 3.69 -28.74 -13.28
C ASP A 274 4.89 -27.87 -12.86
N VAL A 275 4.63 -26.68 -12.30
CA VAL A 275 5.67 -25.79 -11.76
C VAL A 275 6.39 -26.41 -10.57
N LEU A 276 5.64 -26.99 -9.63
CA LEU A 276 6.21 -27.66 -8.44
C LEU A 276 7.06 -28.88 -8.83
N HIS A 277 6.61 -29.69 -9.78
CA HIS A 277 7.37 -30.85 -10.25
C HIS A 277 8.68 -30.42 -10.93
N ALA A 278 8.66 -29.35 -11.72
CA ALA A 278 9.87 -28.76 -12.28
C ALA A 278 10.81 -28.23 -11.20
N PHE A 279 10.27 -27.55 -10.18
CA PHE A 279 11.04 -27.06 -9.03
C PHE A 279 11.67 -28.19 -8.21
N ILE A 280 10.89 -29.23 -7.84
CA ILE A 280 11.36 -30.40 -7.09
C ILE A 280 12.41 -31.16 -7.90
N LYS A 281 12.19 -31.33 -9.21
CA LYS A 281 13.18 -31.93 -10.12
C LYS A 281 14.46 -31.11 -10.12
N ARG A 282 14.40 -29.78 -10.19
CA ARG A 282 15.57 -28.90 -10.14
C ARG A 282 16.30 -28.96 -8.79
N ARG A 283 15.56 -29.00 -7.67
CA ARG A 283 16.11 -29.12 -6.31
C ARG A 283 16.79 -30.47 -6.08
N ARG A 284 16.22 -31.57 -6.60
CA ARG A 284 16.87 -32.90 -6.63
C ARG A 284 18.01 -32.99 -7.65
N SER A 285 17.94 -32.21 -8.73
CA SER A 285 18.94 -32.14 -9.80
C SER A 285 20.16 -31.28 -9.45
N MET A 286 20.14 -30.55 -8.33
CA MET A 286 21.35 -30.08 -7.64
C MET A 286 22.05 -31.27 -6.99
N SER A 287 22.31 -32.28 -7.81
CA SER A 287 23.17 -33.39 -7.51
C SER A 287 24.61 -32.89 -7.55
N ILE A 288 25.46 -33.56 -6.79
CA ILE A 288 26.91 -33.36 -6.68
C ILE A 288 27.61 -33.01 -8.02
N TRP A 289 27.07 -33.45 -9.16
CA TRP A 289 27.56 -33.20 -10.51
C TRP A 289 27.56 -31.72 -10.96
N GLU A 290 26.58 -30.89 -10.56
CA GLU A 290 26.57 -29.45 -10.93
C GLU A 290 27.50 -28.62 -10.04
N PHE A 291 27.58 -28.94 -8.74
CA PHE A 291 28.53 -28.34 -7.79
C PHE A 291 29.98 -28.61 -8.22
N LEU A 292 30.25 -29.82 -8.71
CA LEU A 292 31.51 -30.13 -9.37
C LEU A 292 31.65 -29.31 -10.66
N SER A 293 30.71 -29.36 -11.61
CA SER A 293 30.89 -28.72 -12.93
C SER A 293 31.18 -27.21 -12.88
N GLY A 294 30.59 -26.46 -11.94
CA GLY A 294 30.78 -25.01 -11.83
C GLY A 294 32.12 -24.58 -11.20
N ARG A 295 32.85 -25.48 -10.54
CA ARG A 295 34.21 -25.24 -10.01
C ARG A 295 35.25 -26.21 -10.57
N MET A 296 34.88 -27.03 -11.55
CA MET A 296 35.77 -28.01 -12.18
C MET A 296 36.95 -27.31 -12.89
N SER A 297 36.74 -26.13 -13.47
CA SER A 297 37.82 -25.32 -14.05
C SER A 297 38.73 -24.70 -12.98
N ASP A 298 38.15 -24.17 -11.90
CA ASP A 298 38.89 -23.25 -11.03
C ASP A 298 39.65 -23.94 -9.89
N ILE A 299 39.18 -25.11 -9.43
CA ILE A 299 39.76 -25.82 -8.28
C ILE A 299 40.19 -27.24 -8.65
N VAL A 300 39.36 -27.98 -9.38
CA VAL A 300 39.63 -29.40 -9.66
C VAL A 300 40.73 -29.57 -10.70
N LEU A 301 40.72 -28.78 -11.78
CA LEU A 301 41.72 -28.87 -12.84
C LEU A 301 43.16 -28.59 -12.34
N PRO A 302 43.44 -27.54 -11.54
CA PRO A 302 44.76 -27.34 -10.93
C PRO A 302 45.20 -28.50 -10.02
N LEU A 303 44.30 -29.02 -9.19
CA LEU A 303 44.62 -30.13 -8.28
C LEU A 303 44.98 -31.42 -9.03
N VAL A 304 44.26 -31.74 -10.10
CA VAL A 304 44.54 -32.92 -10.95
C VAL A 304 45.87 -32.77 -11.68
N ILE A 305 46.19 -31.57 -12.20
CA ILE A 305 47.48 -31.29 -12.85
C ILE A 305 48.64 -31.48 -11.86
N VAL A 306 48.51 -30.96 -10.64
CA VAL A 306 49.52 -31.14 -9.59
C VAL A 306 49.70 -32.61 -9.25
N LEU A 307 48.61 -33.38 -9.13
CA LEU A 307 48.68 -34.82 -8.85
C LEU A 307 49.41 -35.58 -9.96
N ILE A 308 49.10 -35.29 -11.23
CA ILE A 308 49.76 -35.90 -12.38
C ILE A 308 51.26 -35.58 -12.40
N LEU A 309 51.64 -34.33 -12.09
CA LEU A 309 53.04 -33.93 -12.03
C LEU A 309 53.80 -34.65 -10.90
N ILE A 310 53.19 -34.80 -9.72
CA ILE A 310 53.77 -35.53 -8.60
C ILE A 310 53.99 -37.00 -8.97
N ILE A 311 52.97 -37.65 -9.54
CA ILE A 311 53.05 -39.06 -9.94
C ILE A 311 54.08 -39.24 -11.06
N GLY A 312 54.07 -38.37 -12.07
CA GLY A 312 55.04 -38.39 -13.17
C GLY A 312 56.48 -38.26 -12.69
N ASN A 313 56.73 -37.32 -11.77
CA ASN A 313 58.05 -37.15 -11.17
C ASN A 313 58.48 -38.35 -10.33
N ALA A 314 57.56 -38.94 -9.55
CA ALA A 314 57.85 -40.15 -8.77
C ALA A 314 58.23 -41.34 -9.68
N VAL A 315 57.49 -41.55 -10.77
CA VAL A 315 57.78 -42.60 -11.76
C VAL A 315 59.13 -42.35 -12.44
N PHE A 316 59.43 -41.11 -12.81
CA PHE A 316 60.71 -40.76 -13.43
C PHE A 316 61.90 -41.00 -12.47
N LEU A 317 61.75 -40.62 -11.20
CA LEU A 317 62.77 -40.89 -10.17
C LEU A 317 62.95 -42.39 -9.93
N LEU A 318 61.87 -43.16 -9.87
CA LEU A 318 61.93 -44.62 -9.76
C LEU A 318 62.60 -45.27 -10.98
N TYR A 319 62.33 -44.76 -12.18
CA TYR A 319 62.99 -45.22 -13.40
C TYR A 319 64.49 -44.93 -13.39
N LEU A 320 64.90 -43.71 -13.00
CA LEU A 320 66.31 -43.36 -12.83
C LEU A 320 67.00 -44.19 -11.74
N PHE A 321 66.32 -44.43 -10.62
CA PHE A 321 66.82 -45.29 -9.55
C PHE A 321 67.01 -46.72 -10.07
N HIS A 322 66.05 -47.24 -10.82
CA HIS A 322 66.13 -48.58 -11.41
C HIS A 322 67.25 -48.69 -12.45
N LEU A 323 67.48 -47.64 -13.26
CA LEU A 323 68.63 -47.57 -14.17
C LEU A 323 69.97 -47.51 -13.43
N ARG A 324 70.04 -46.71 -12.36
CA ARG A 324 71.25 -46.60 -11.52
C ARG A 324 71.55 -47.92 -10.81
N HIS A 325 70.52 -48.59 -10.29
CA HIS A 325 70.64 -49.92 -9.69
C HIS A 325 71.07 -50.98 -10.72
N ARG A 326 70.53 -50.94 -11.95
CA ARG A 326 71.01 -51.81 -13.03
C ARG A 326 72.45 -51.52 -13.44
N ASN A 327 72.87 -50.25 -13.45
CA ASN A 327 74.25 -49.86 -13.74
C ASN A 327 75.22 -50.26 -12.61
N LEU A 328 74.77 -50.21 -11.35
CA LEU A 328 75.50 -50.74 -10.20
C LEU A 328 75.64 -52.27 -10.30
N ASN A 329 74.58 -53.00 -10.67
CA ASN A 329 74.67 -54.45 -10.89
C ASN A 329 75.47 -54.86 -12.15
N ARG A 330 75.61 -53.97 -13.15
CA ARG A 330 76.44 -54.22 -14.34
C ARG A 330 77.94 -53.94 -14.11
N ARG A 331 78.29 -53.06 -13.18
CA ARG A 331 79.68 -52.85 -12.75
C ARG A 331 79.92 -53.74 -11.53
N GLY A 332 80.28 -55.00 -11.76
CA GLY A 332 80.76 -55.86 -10.67
C GLY A 332 81.95 -55.20 -9.98
N VAL A 333 81.71 -54.58 -8.82
CA VAL A 333 82.75 -54.11 -7.90
C VAL A 333 82.29 -54.48 -6.49
N PRO A 334 83.11 -55.21 -5.71
CA PRO A 334 82.72 -55.74 -4.41
C PRO A 334 82.63 -54.62 -3.36
N ALA A 335 81.78 -54.88 -2.36
CA ALA A 335 81.79 -54.18 -1.09
C ALA A 335 83.18 -54.26 -0.45
N LEU A 336 83.78 -53.11 -0.14
CA LEU A 336 84.93 -52.99 0.76
C LEU A 336 85.01 -51.57 1.34
N LEU A 337 84.59 -51.50 2.60
CA LEU A 337 85.24 -50.89 3.77
C LEU A 337 85.52 -49.37 3.88
N LEU A 338 85.22 -48.92 5.12
CA LEU A 338 85.76 -47.81 5.92
C LEU A 338 85.26 -46.41 5.52
N GLU A 339 84.96 -45.48 6.44
CA GLU A 339 85.46 -45.31 7.80
C GLU A 339 84.47 -44.43 8.59
N ASP A 340 84.34 -44.74 9.88
CA ASP A 340 83.81 -43.82 10.88
C ASP A 340 84.58 -42.50 10.84
N THR A 341 83.86 -41.38 10.82
CA THR A 341 84.34 -40.14 11.48
C THR A 341 83.15 -39.44 12.10
N GLU A 342 83.10 -39.57 13.44
CA GLU A 342 82.63 -38.52 14.32
C GLU A 342 83.16 -37.15 13.85
N ASP A 343 82.28 -36.15 13.78
CA ASP A 343 82.63 -34.86 14.37
C ASP A 343 81.38 -34.23 14.99
N GLU A 344 81.43 -34.13 16.31
CA GLU A 344 80.56 -33.30 17.11
C GLU A 344 80.64 -31.85 16.64
N ARG A 345 79.48 -31.20 16.49
CA ARG A 345 79.40 -29.79 16.88
C ARG A 345 78.03 -29.46 17.45
N LYS A 346 77.98 -29.49 18.76
CA LYS A 346 76.95 -28.90 19.63
C LYS A 346 77.43 -27.48 20.06
N PRO A 347 76.72 -26.74 20.92
CA PRO A 347 75.86 -25.62 20.54
C PRO A 347 76.29 -24.26 21.13
N GLU A 348 75.84 -23.16 20.53
CA GLU A 348 75.66 -21.85 21.18
C GLU A 348 74.39 -21.25 20.54
N GLY A 349 73.36 -20.75 21.22
CA GLY A 349 73.22 -20.28 22.58
C GLY A 349 72.54 -18.90 22.51
N THR A 350 71.34 -18.78 23.09
CA THR A 350 70.72 -17.55 23.67
C THR A 350 70.49 -16.33 22.74
N LEU A 351 69.41 -15.55 22.78
CA LEU A 351 68.56 -15.07 23.87
C LEU A 351 67.35 -14.30 23.26
N SER A 352 66.32 -14.10 24.08
CA SER A 352 65.21 -13.12 24.01
C SER A 352 64.11 -13.28 22.99
#